data_AF-A0A844ZF31-F1
#
_entry.id   AF-A0A844ZF31-F1
#
_cell.length_a   1.000
_cell.length_b   1.000
_cell.length_c   1.000
_cell.angle_alpha   90.00
_cell.angle_beta   90.00
_cell.angle_gamma   90.00
#
_symmetry.space_group_name_H-M   'P 1'
#
loop_
_entity.id
_entity.type
_entity.pdbx_description
1 polymer ?
#
loop_
_entity_poly.entity_id
_entity_poly.type
_entity_poly.pdbx_seq_one_letter_code
_entity_poly.pdbx_strand_id
1 'polypeptide(L)'
;MPLAAQEKNSPAKPEELVPVCMARPLSDAPQVKREKRGQPFRILTVERSAKSLEAKGFRRVDCGTADFARADKKNAWRDEICELASTGNEAVQNQLEKAYGERPAVLCASAEMAAGQWERKAKPNPAPKPKADE
;
A
#
# COMPACT_ATOMS: atom_id res chain seq x y z
N MET A 1 22.57 9.04 -43.14
CA MET A 1 22.81 9.86 -41.93
C MET A 1 21.66 10.85 -41.79
N PRO A 2 21.29 11.23 -40.57
CA PRO A 2 20.28 10.61 -39.71
C PRO A 2 18.95 11.41 -39.76
N LEU A 3 17.86 10.90 -39.19
CA LEU A 3 17.01 11.71 -38.32
C LEU A 3 16.15 10.78 -37.47
N ALA A 4 16.29 10.96 -36.16
CA ALA A 4 15.77 10.10 -35.13
C ALA A 4 14.24 9.98 -35.19
N ALA A 5 13.76 8.74 -35.11
CA ALA A 5 12.38 8.48 -34.73
C ALA A 5 12.18 9.05 -33.32
N GLN A 6 11.51 10.20 -33.24
CA GLN A 6 11.02 10.74 -31.97
C GLN A 6 10.00 9.74 -31.43
N GLU A 7 10.46 8.92 -30.50
CA GLU A 7 9.64 8.11 -29.64
C GLU A 7 8.64 9.06 -28.96
N LYS A 8 7.35 8.82 -29.23
CA LYS A 8 6.24 9.57 -28.64
C LYS A 8 6.32 9.42 -27.13
N ASN A 9 6.96 10.41 -26.50
CA ASN A 9 6.96 10.65 -25.08
C ASN A 9 5.53 11.10 -24.69
N SER A 10 4.60 10.15 -24.71
CA SER A 10 3.31 10.33 -24.07
C SER A 10 3.63 10.60 -22.60
N PRO A 11 3.16 11.70 -21.99
CA PRO A 11 3.23 11.81 -20.55
C PRO A 11 2.52 10.57 -20.04
N ALA A 12 3.25 9.66 -19.42
CA ALA A 12 2.66 8.53 -18.73
C ALA A 12 1.59 9.16 -17.83
N LYS A 13 0.31 8.95 -18.15
CA LYS A 13 -0.79 9.36 -17.28
C LYS A 13 -0.33 8.92 -15.89
N PRO A 14 -0.32 9.82 -14.88
CA PRO A 14 0.14 9.43 -13.56
C PRO A 14 -0.63 8.16 -13.24
N GLU A 15 0.07 7.02 -13.19
CA GLU A 15 -0.55 5.72 -12.93
C GLU A 15 -1.38 5.96 -11.69
N GLU A 16 -2.70 6.01 -11.85
CA GLU A 16 -3.57 6.41 -10.76
C GLU A 16 -3.31 5.36 -9.69
N LEU A 17 -2.67 5.77 -8.60
CA LEU A 17 -2.28 4.85 -7.54
C LEU A 17 -3.58 4.45 -6.85
N VAL A 18 -4.29 3.48 -7.43
CA VAL A 18 -5.56 3.01 -6.92
C VAL A 18 -5.26 2.18 -5.67
N PRO A 19 -5.71 2.63 -4.49
CA PRO A 19 -5.51 1.87 -3.26
C PRO A 19 -6.36 0.61 -3.31
N VAL A 20 -5.73 -0.53 -3.05
CA VAL A 20 -6.36 -1.84 -3.02
C VAL A 20 -6.02 -2.54 -1.71
N CYS A 21 -7.00 -3.26 -1.16
CA CYS A 21 -6.80 -4.09 0.01
C CYS A 21 -6.51 -5.51 -0.44
N MET A 22 -5.52 -6.12 0.20
CA MET A 22 -5.14 -7.50 -0.08
C MET A 22 -5.03 -8.27 1.22
N ALA A 23 -5.25 -9.57 1.17
CA ALA A 23 -5.14 -10.44 2.33
C ALA A 23 -4.33 -11.69 1.99
N ARG A 24 -3.55 -12.16 2.96
CA ARG A 24 -2.88 -13.45 2.93
C ARG A 24 -3.07 -14.14 4.28
N PRO A 25 -3.29 -15.46 4.35
CA PRO A 25 -3.21 -16.16 5.63
C PRO A 25 -1.83 -15.96 6.26
N LEU A 26 -1.79 -15.60 7.55
CA LEU A 26 -0.54 -15.56 8.29
C LEU A 26 0.10 -16.94 8.26
N SER A 27 1.33 -16.99 7.73
CA SER A 27 2.10 -18.21 7.63
C SER A 27 2.48 -18.71 9.03
N ASP A 28 2.81 -19.99 9.12
CA ASP A 28 3.25 -20.66 10.36
C ASP A 28 4.66 -20.21 10.76
N ALA A 29 4.82 -18.90 10.99
CA ALA A 29 6.07 -18.31 11.39
C ALA A 29 6.17 -18.30 12.93
N PRO A 30 7.37 -18.54 13.50
CA PRO A 30 7.53 -18.65 14.96
C PRO A 30 7.16 -17.36 15.71
N GLN A 31 7.27 -16.20 15.05
CA GLN A 31 6.90 -14.88 15.56
C GLN A 31 5.39 -14.58 15.50
N VAL A 32 4.59 -15.37 14.78
CA VAL A 32 3.13 -15.23 14.77
C VAL A 32 2.58 -16.00 15.96
N LYS A 33 1.93 -15.29 16.90
CA LYS A 33 1.20 -15.90 18.01
C LYS A 33 0.31 -17.02 17.47
N ARG A 34 0.29 -18.17 18.13
CA ARG A 34 -0.44 -19.37 17.68
C ARG A 34 -1.92 -19.08 17.39
N GLU A 35 -2.50 -18.16 18.15
CA GLU A 35 -3.87 -17.65 18.04
C GLU A 35 -4.14 -16.84 16.76
N LYS A 36 -3.09 -16.25 16.18
CA LYS A 36 -3.15 -15.46 14.93
C LYS A 36 -2.78 -16.29 13.69
N ARG A 37 -2.31 -17.52 13.85
CA ARG A 37 -2.00 -18.40 12.72
C ARG A 37 -3.28 -18.74 11.95
N GLY A 38 -3.22 -18.68 10.62
CA GLY A 38 -4.39 -18.88 9.77
C GLY A 38 -5.37 -17.69 9.74
N GLN A 39 -5.18 -16.65 10.58
CA GLN A 39 -5.95 -15.42 10.42
C GLN A 39 -5.51 -14.68 9.14
N PRO A 40 -6.45 -14.06 8.41
CA PRO A 40 -6.11 -13.26 7.24
C PRO A 40 -5.34 -12.01 7.67
N PHE A 41 -4.05 -11.96 7.34
CA PHE A 41 -3.27 -10.74 7.37
C PHE A 41 -3.70 -9.86 6.22
N ARG A 42 -4.36 -8.76 6.54
CA ARG A 42 -4.84 -7.80 5.54
C ARG A 42 -3.84 -6.65 5.47
N ILE A 43 -3.54 -6.25 4.26
CA ILE A 43 -2.64 -5.15 3.95
C ILE A 43 -3.34 -4.17 3.03
N LEU A 44 -2.89 -2.94 3.11
CA LEU A 44 -3.23 -1.92 2.14
C LEU A 44 -2.04 -1.66 1.22
N THR A 45 -2.33 -1.61 -0.08
CA THR A 45 -1.31 -1.31 -1.09
C THR A 45 -1.93 -0.55 -2.26
N VAL A 46 -1.16 -0.34 -3.31
CA VAL A 46 -1.59 0.27 -4.58
C VAL A 46 -1.63 -0.79 -5.68
N GLU A 47 -2.49 -0.62 -6.68
CA GLU A 47 -2.69 -1.61 -7.75
C GLU A 47 -1.40 -2.02 -8.46
N ARG A 48 -0.45 -1.09 -8.62
CA ARG A 48 0.88 -1.35 -9.20
C ARG A 48 1.66 -2.41 -8.43
N SER A 49 1.59 -2.38 -7.11
CA SER A 49 2.24 -3.33 -6.21
C SER A 49 1.44 -4.62 -6.04
N ALA A 50 0.13 -4.58 -6.33
CA ALA A 50 -0.76 -5.72 -6.14
C ALA A 50 -0.29 -6.97 -6.89
N LYS A 51 0.14 -6.84 -8.15
CA LYS A 51 0.63 -7.98 -8.95
C LYS A 51 1.82 -8.71 -8.30
N SER A 52 2.75 -7.95 -7.70
CA SER A 52 3.90 -8.54 -7.01
C SER A 52 3.48 -9.25 -5.72
N LEU A 53 2.52 -8.68 -5.00
CA LEU A 53 1.95 -9.26 -3.79
C LEU A 53 1.09 -10.50 -4.11
N GLU A 54 0.39 -10.54 -5.24
CA GLU A 54 -0.34 -11.73 -5.71
C GLU A 54 0.60 -12.92 -5.91
N ALA A 55 1.79 -12.70 -6.49
CA ALA A 55 2.82 -13.73 -6.59
C ALA A 55 3.35 -14.21 -5.23
N LYS A 56 3.23 -13.38 -4.18
CA LYS A 56 3.57 -13.70 -2.79
C LYS A 56 2.41 -14.34 -2.01
N GLY A 57 1.31 -14.65 -2.68
CA GLY A 57 0.15 -15.34 -2.12
C GLY A 57 -0.91 -14.42 -1.53
N PHE A 58 -0.79 -13.10 -1.70
CA PHE A 58 -1.86 -12.18 -1.32
C PHE A 58 -3.01 -12.24 -2.34
N ARG A 59 -4.25 -12.06 -1.87
CA ARG A 59 -5.44 -11.97 -2.70
C ARG A 59 -6.14 -10.65 -2.47
N ARG A 60 -6.71 -10.06 -3.52
CA ARG A 60 -7.52 -8.85 -3.39
C ARG A 60 -8.74 -9.14 -2.51
N VAL A 61 -9.03 -8.25 -1.58
CA VAL A 61 -10.19 -8.30 -0.69
C VAL A 61 -10.89 -6.95 -0.68
N ASP A 62 -12.14 -6.96 -0.25
CA ASP A 62 -12.90 -5.72 -0.13
C ASP A 62 -12.35 -4.82 0.99
N CYS A 63 -12.04 -3.56 0.63
CA CYS A 63 -11.57 -2.56 1.59
C CYS A 63 -12.66 -2.08 2.55
N GLY A 64 -13.94 -2.37 2.28
CA GLY A 64 -15.06 -2.10 3.18
C GLY A 64 -15.18 -3.07 4.36
N THR A 65 -14.26 -4.04 4.48
CA THR A 65 -14.15 -4.90 5.67
C THR A 65 -13.72 -4.11 6.91
N ALA A 66 -14.12 -4.56 8.11
CA ALA A 66 -13.97 -3.81 9.37
C ALA A 66 -12.55 -3.29 9.68
N ASP A 67 -11.51 -3.97 9.19
CA ASP A 67 -10.10 -3.59 9.36
C ASP A 67 -9.70 -2.37 8.52
N PHE A 68 -10.37 -2.09 7.40
CA PHE A 68 -10.08 -0.94 6.53
C PHE A 68 -11.31 -0.12 6.16
N ALA A 69 -12.46 -0.38 6.78
CA ALA A 69 -13.69 0.36 6.49
C ALA A 69 -13.59 1.85 6.84
N ARG A 70 -12.72 2.22 7.79
CA ARG A 70 -12.59 3.58 8.31
C ARG A 70 -11.19 4.15 8.13
N ALA A 71 -11.12 5.48 7.94
CA ALA A 71 -9.86 6.21 7.79
C ALA A 71 -8.93 6.06 9.00
N ASP A 72 -9.47 6.00 10.22
CA ASP A 72 -8.67 5.79 11.44
C ASP A 72 -7.96 4.43 11.43
N LYS A 73 -8.64 3.36 10.99
CA LYS A 73 -8.05 2.02 10.94
C LYS A 73 -6.97 1.89 9.88
N LYS A 74 -7.17 2.54 8.75
CA LYS A 74 -6.20 2.65 7.66
C LYS A 74 -4.92 3.32 8.12
N ASN A 75 -5.03 4.45 8.83
CA ASN A 75 -3.90 5.18 9.39
C ASN A 75 -3.22 4.37 10.50
N ALA A 76 -3.99 3.78 11.42
CA ALA A 76 -3.43 2.94 12.48
C ALA A 76 -2.64 1.75 11.92
N TRP A 77 -3.11 1.11 10.86
CA TRP A 77 -2.38 0.03 10.19
C TRP A 77 -1.08 0.53 9.53
N ARG A 78 -1.12 1.68 8.84
CA ARG A 78 0.08 2.33 8.29
C ARG A 78 1.10 2.59 9.40
N ASP A 79 0.66 3.21 10.49
CA ASP A 79 1.55 3.58 11.60
C ASP A 79 2.16 2.33 12.27
N GLU A 80 1.38 1.27 12.49
CA GLU A 80 1.87 -0.02 13.03
C GLU A 80 2.95 -0.64 12.12
N ILE A 81 2.69 -0.72 10.81
CA ILE A 81 3.65 -1.30 9.87
C ILE A 81 4.90 -0.42 9.70
N CYS A 82 4.75 0.90 9.73
CA CYS A 82 5.87 1.83 9.65
C CYS A 82 6.72 1.84 10.93
N GLU A 83 6.12 1.64 12.09
CA GLU A 83 6.85 1.41 13.34
C GLU A 83 7.69 0.12 13.25
N LEU A 84 7.07 -0.98 12.75
CA LEU A 84 7.78 -2.24 12.51
C LEU A 84 8.92 -2.07 11.49
N ALA A 85 8.72 -1.29 10.44
CA ALA A 85 9.77 -0.96 9.47
C ALA A 85 10.93 -0.18 10.10
N SER A 86 10.62 0.71 11.05
CA SER A 86 11.58 1.62 11.69
C SER A 86 12.50 0.92 12.70
N THR A 87 12.22 -0.31 13.12
CA THR A 87 13.08 -1.07 14.04
C THR A 87 14.51 -1.31 13.52
N GLY A 88 14.77 -1.16 12.21
CA GLY A 88 16.11 -1.13 11.62
C GLY A 88 16.93 -2.44 11.72
N ASN A 89 16.40 -3.47 12.38
CA ASN A 89 17.08 -4.74 12.57
C ASN A 89 16.76 -5.68 11.39
N GLU A 90 17.74 -5.95 10.52
CA GLU A 90 17.56 -6.80 9.34
C GLU A 90 17.12 -8.23 9.68
N ALA A 91 17.58 -8.80 10.80
CA ALA A 91 17.15 -10.12 11.22
C ALA A 91 15.65 -10.13 11.57
N VAL A 92 15.18 -9.09 12.25
CA VAL A 92 13.76 -8.88 12.55
C VAL A 92 12.98 -8.64 11.26
N GLN A 93 13.47 -7.79 10.35
CA GLN A 93 12.78 -7.56 9.07
C GLN A 93 12.66 -8.82 8.21
N ASN A 94 13.69 -9.68 8.17
CA ASN A 94 13.65 -10.96 7.47
C ASN A 94 12.68 -11.96 8.14
N GLN A 95 12.59 -11.96 9.47
CA GLN A 95 11.57 -12.73 10.16
C GLN A 95 10.17 -12.21 9.82
N LEU A 96 9.94 -10.90 9.90
CA LEU A 96 8.65 -10.31 9.57
C LEU A 96 8.28 -10.53 8.10
N GLU A 97 9.24 -10.51 7.17
CA GLU A 97 9.02 -10.91 5.77
C GLU A 97 8.53 -12.35 5.66
N LYS A 98 9.10 -13.29 6.41
CA LYS A 98 8.62 -14.68 6.42
C LYS A 98 7.20 -14.80 6.99
N ALA A 99 6.86 -13.99 7.99
CA ALA A 99 5.54 -14.01 8.63
C ALA A 99 4.47 -13.36 7.76
N TYR A 100 4.74 -12.15 7.27
CA TYR A 100 3.81 -11.30 6.54
C TYR A 100 3.87 -11.52 5.02
N GLY A 101 4.94 -12.11 4.51
CA GLY A 101 5.17 -12.33 3.09
C GLY A 101 5.97 -11.24 2.39
N GLU A 102 6.17 -10.10 3.04
CA GLU A 102 6.80 -8.92 2.48
C GLU A 102 7.55 -8.16 3.57
N ARG A 103 8.62 -7.46 3.19
CA ARG A 103 9.38 -6.66 4.16
C ARG A 103 8.50 -5.54 4.73
N PRO A 104 8.53 -5.29 6.06
CA PRO A 104 7.80 -4.19 6.68
C PRO A 104 8.06 -2.83 6.02
N ALA A 105 9.30 -2.58 5.57
CA ALA A 105 9.65 -1.35 4.86
C ALA A 105 8.87 -1.17 3.55
N VAL A 106 8.68 -2.24 2.78
CA VAL A 106 7.92 -2.22 1.52
C VAL A 106 6.42 -2.06 1.80
N LEU A 107 5.94 -2.72 2.85
CA LEU A 107 4.55 -2.58 3.30
C LEU A 107 4.26 -1.15 3.80
N CYS A 108 5.17 -0.54 4.57
CA CYS A 108 5.06 0.85 5.02
C CYS A 108 5.02 1.82 3.84
N ALA A 109 5.97 1.72 2.90
CA ALA A 109 5.97 2.58 1.71
C ALA A 109 4.67 2.43 0.88
N SER A 110 4.17 1.20 0.76
CA SER A 110 2.89 0.93 0.08
C SER A 110 1.69 1.50 0.84
N ALA A 111 1.72 1.44 2.17
CA ALA A 111 0.71 1.99 3.07
C ALA A 111 0.65 3.52 2.95
N GLU A 112 1.80 4.19 2.95
CA GLU A 112 1.90 5.65 2.81
C GLU A 112 1.37 6.11 1.45
N MET A 113 1.74 5.42 0.37
CA MET A 113 1.23 5.72 -0.98
C MET A 113 -0.30 5.58 -1.05
N ALA A 114 -0.85 4.53 -0.48
CA ALA A 114 -2.29 4.29 -0.48
C ALA A 114 -3.05 5.27 0.45
N ALA A 115 -2.49 5.60 1.61
CA ALA A 115 -3.03 6.60 2.54
C ALA A 115 -3.06 7.99 1.89
N GLY A 116 -1.95 8.43 1.29
CA GLY A 116 -1.85 9.73 0.62
C GLY A 116 -2.85 9.89 -0.53
N GLN A 117 -3.22 8.79 -1.20
CA GLN A 117 -4.25 8.81 -2.25
C GLN A 117 -5.67 8.96 -1.69
N TRP A 118 -5.97 8.34 -0.54
CA TRP A 118 -7.26 8.56 0.11
C TRP A 118 -7.40 9.95 0.70
N GLU A 119 -6.34 10.51 1.28
CA GLU A 119 -6.34 11.89 1.76
C GLU A 119 -6.55 12.90 0.63
N ARG A 120 -5.97 12.62 -0.56
CA ARG A 120 -6.21 13.42 -1.77
C ARG A 120 -7.65 13.31 -2.28
N LYS A 121 -8.25 12.11 -2.27
CA LYS A 121 -9.68 11.94 -2.65
C LYS A 121 -10.65 12.51 -1.61
N ALA A 122 -10.25 12.60 -0.34
CA ALA A 122 -11.05 13.17 0.75
C ALA A 122 -10.99 14.71 0.81
N LYS A 123 -9.97 15.34 0.22
CA LYS A 123 -9.96 16.80 0.01
C LYS A 123 -10.78 17.09 -1.26
N PRO A 124 -12.00 17.65 -1.17
CA PRO A 124 -12.61 18.24 -2.33
C PRO A 124 -11.62 19.28 -2.87
N ASN A 125 -11.34 19.19 -4.16
CA ASN A 125 -10.55 20.13 -4.93
C ASN A 125 -10.86 21.55 -4.40
N PRO A 126 -9.87 22.36 -3.95
CA PRO A 126 -10.16 23.75 -3.63
C PRO A 126 -10.78 24.34 -4.90
N ALA A 127 -12.04 24.77 -4.79
CA ALA A 127 -12.80 25.32 -5.89
C ALA A 127 -11.91 26.31 -6.67
N PRO A 128 -11.97 26.33 -8.02
CA PRO A 128 -11.20 27.30 -8.78
C PRO A 128 -11.50 28.68 -8.20
N LYS A 129 -10.44 29.38 -7.73
CA LYS A 129 -10.54 30.75 -7.23
C LYS A 129 -11.36 31.55 -8.26
N PRO A 130 -12.40 32.29 -7.86
CA PRO A 130 -13.08 33.18 -8.78
C PRO A 130 -12.01 34.13 -9.33
N LYS A 131 -11.87 34.19 -10.66
CA LYS A 131 -11.11 35.25 -11.32
C LYS A 131 -11.77 36.56 -10.88
N ALA A 132 -11.08 37.31 -10.04
CA ALA A 132 -11.31 38.73 -9.90
C ALA A 132 -10.44 39.40 -10.97
N ASP A 133 -11.09 40.00 -11.96
CA ASP A 133 -10.54 40.87 -13.01
C ASP A 133 -11.80 41.60 -13.52
N GLU A 134 -12.21 42.68 -12.86
CA GLU A 134 -11.82 44.09 -13.08
C GLU A 134 -12.27 44.64 -14.44
#